data_AF-A0A1B7IQI6-F1
#
_entry.id   AF-A0A1B7IQI6-F1
#
_cell.length_a   1.000
_cell.length_b   1.000
_cell.length_c   1.000
_cell.angle_alpha   90.00
_cell.angle_beta   90.00
_cell.angle_gamma   90.00
#
_symmetry.space_group_name_H-M   'P 1'
#
loop_
_entity.id
_entity.type
_entity.pdbx_description
1 polymer ?
#
loop_
_entity_poly.entity_id
_entity_poly.type
_entity_poly.pdbx_seq_one_letter_code
_entity_poly.pdbx_strand_id
1 'polypeptide(L)' 'MRCNRELSGNLIPFRINLIEKIGPERVQRIEHDNKPRKFDIDYLKRVKSIFTRRARHYEKLRKRTMEHAA' A
#
# COMPACT_ATOMS: atom_id res chain seq x y z
N MET A 1 -17.11 14.70 8.48
CA MET A 1 -16.23 13.57 8.11
C MET A 1 -16.00 13.62 6.60
N ARG A 2 -14.86 14.14 6.13
CA ARG A 2 -14.56 14.25 4.70
C ARG A 2 -14.07 12.90 4.17
N CYS A 3 -14.99 12.00 3.88
CA CYS A 3 -14.65 10.68 3.35
C CYS A 3 -14.63 10.77 1.81
N ASN A 4 -13.44 10.79 1.17
CA ASN A 4 -13.10 10.59 -0.26
C ASN A 4 -14.05 11.06 -1.40
N ARG A 5 -15.12 11.78 -1.10
CA ARG A 5 -16.19 12.21 -2.01
C ARG A 5 -15.80 13.47 -2.78
N GLU A 6 -14.95 14.31 -2.19
CA GLU A 6 -14.51 15.59 -2.77
C GLU A 6 -13.19 15.47 -3.56
N LEU A 7 -12.33 14.50 -3.20
CA LEU A 7 -10.95 14.45 -3.69
C LEU A 7 -10.68 13.38 -4.74
N SER A 8 -11.67 12.53 -5.07
CA SER A 8 -11.54 11.49 -6.12
C SER A 8 -10.20 10.74 -6.07
N GLY A 9 -9.80 10.30 -4.87
CA GLY A 9 -8.54 9.56 -4.66
C GLY A 9 -7.25 10.40 -4.61
N ASN A 10 -7.33 11.73 -4.77
CA ASN A 10 -6.22 12.68 -4.67
C ASN A 10 -4.95 12.23 -5.41
N LEU A 11 -5.12 11.82 -6.67
CA LEU A 11 -4.09 11.12 -7.45
C LEU A 11 -2.83 11.96 -7.67
N ILE A 12 -2.98 13.28 -7.86
CA ILE A 12 -1.84 14.16 -8.15
C ILE A 12 -0.89 14.25 -6.94
N PRO A 13 -1.34 14.61 -5.72
CA PRO A 13 -0.48 14.56 -4.54
C PRO A 13 0.03 13.16 -4.22
N PHE A 14 -0.78 12.13 -4.46
CA PHE A 14 -0.35 10.75 -4.24
C PHE A 14 0.84 10.38 -5.14
N ARG A 15 0.78 10.74 -6.42
CA ARG A 15 1.86 10.51 -7.39
C ARG A 15 3.13 11.28 -7.02
N ILE A 16 3.02 12.55 -6.64
CA ILE A 16 4.17 13.37 -6.20
C ILE A 16 4.87 12.70 -5.01
N ASN A 17 4.11 12.33 -3.99
CA ASN A 17 4.64 11.63 -2.81
C ASN A 17 5.25 10.26 -3.15
N LEU A 18 4.73 9.57 -4.18
CA LEU A 18 5.31 8.32 -4.67
C LEU A 18 6.67 8.57 -5.33
N ILE A 19 6.77 9.62 -6.17
CA ILE A 19 8.01 10.01 -6.84
C ILE A 19 9.09 10.35 -5.80
N GLU A 20 8.74 11.10 -4.75
CA GLU A 20 9.67 11.43 -3.66
C GLU A 20 10.20 10.19 -2.92
N LYS A 21 9.35 9.16 -2.73
CA LYS A 21 9.71 7.96 -1.97
C LYS A 21 10.49 6.91 -2.75
N ILE A 22 10.11 6.67 -4.01
CA ILE A 22 10.64 5.56 -4.81
C ILE A 22 11.31 6.01 -6.12
N GLY A 23 11.30 7.29 -6.44
CA GLY A 23 11.89 7.86 -7.64
C GLY A 23 10.97 7.78 -8.87
N PRO A 24 11.13 8.71 -9.84
CA PRO A 24 10.21 8.88 -10.96
C PRO A 24 10.15 7.66 -11.89
N GLU A 25 11.28 7.01 -12.16
CA GLU A 25 11.33 5.84 -13.05
C GLU A 25 10.51 4.66 -12.52
N ARG A 26 10.56 4.41 -11.20
CA ARG A 26 9.80 3.31 -10.58
C ARG A 26 8.30 3.61 -10.60
N VAL A 27 7.92 4.88 -10.38
CA VAL A 27 6.51 5.31 -10.49
C VAL A 27 6.02 5.10 -11.92
N GLN A 28 6.75 5.58 -12.92
CA GLN A 28 6.39 5.39 -14.32
C GLN A 28 6.25 3.91 -14.67
N ARG A 29 7.17 3.05 -14.21
CA ARG A 29 7.05 1.60 -14.43
C ARG A 29 5.79 0.98 -13.83
N ILE A 30 5.39 1.41 -12.64
CA ILE A 30 4.16 0.92 -11.99
C ILE A 30 2.94 1.40 -12.77
N GLU A 31 2.92 2.67 -13.19
CA GLU A 31 1.81 3.27 -13.94
C GLU A 31 1.64 2.64 -15.34
N HIS A 32 2.71 2.14 -15.94
CA HIS A 32 2.69 1.57 -17.30
C HIS A 32 2.69 0.02 -17.34
N ASP A 33 2.76 -0.68 -16.20
CA ASP A 33 2.73 -2.15 -16.17
C ASP A 33 1.30 -2.69 -16.26
N ASN A 34 0.70 -2.58 -17.45
CA ASN A 34 -0.67 -3.03 -17.76
C ASN A 34 -0.74 -4.47 -18.27
N LYS A 35 0.24 -5.31 -17.94
CA LYS A 35 0.28 -6.70 -18.42
C LYS A 35 -0.80 -7.55 -17.71
N PRO A 36 -1.57 -8.37 -18.45
CA PRO A 36 -2.54 -9.26 -17.82
C PRO A 36 -1.80 -10.31 -16.99
N ARG A 37 -2.08 -10.34 -15.68
CA ARG A 37 -1.55 -11.34 -14.75
C ARG A 37 -2.66 -12.29 -14.36
N LYS A 38 -2.49 -13.59 -14.63
CA LYS A 38 -3.40 -14.64 -14.17
C LYS A 38 -2.89 -15.15 -12.83
N PHE A 39 -3.70 -14.97 -11.79
CA PHE A 39 -3.42 -15.49 -10.47
C PHE A 39 -4.41 -16.59 -10.14
N ASP A 40 -3.90 -17.73 -9.70
CA ASP A 40 -4.74 -18.82 -9.23
C ASP A 40 -5.34 -18.52 -7.84
N ILE A 41 -6.44 -19.18 -7.51
CA ILE A 41 -7.16 -19.02 -6.25
C ILE A 41 -6.25 -19.33 -5.07
N ASP A 42 -5.44 -20.39 -5.14
CA ASP A 42 -4.56 -20.77 -4.04
C ASP A 42 -3.41 -19.78 -3.84
N TYR A 43 -2.92 -19.19 -4.94
CA TYR A 43 -1.98 -18.07 -4.87
C TYR A 43 -2.60 -16.88 -4.14
N LEU A 44 -3.82 -16.48 -4.47
CA LEU A 44 -4.51 -15.35 -3.83
C LEU A 44 -4.77 -15.62 -2.34
N LYS A 45 -5.18 -16.84 -1.96
CA LYS A 45 -5.33 -17.25 -0.55
C LYS A 45 -4.02 -17.12 0.21
N ARG A 46 -2.91 -17.59 -0.37
CA ARG A 46 -1.57 -17.47 0.21
C ARG A 46 -1.16 -16.01 0.39
N VAL A 47 -1.36 -15.18 -0.64
CA VAL A 47 -1.07 -13.74 -0.60
C VAL A 47 -1.85 -13.07 0.53
N LYS A 48 -3.16 -13.33 0.63
CA LYS A 48 -4.01 -12.80 1.70
C LYS A 48 -3.48 -13.18 3.08
N SER A 49 -3.11 -14.45 3.28
CA SER A 49 -2.56 -14.94 4.55
C SER A 49 -1.27 -14.22 4.94
N ILE A 50 -0.33 -14.07 4.00
CA ILE A 50 0.95 -13.38 4.21
C ILE A 50 0.73 -11.93 4.63
N PHE A 51 -0.10 -11.18 3.88
CA PHE A 51 -0.35 -9.78 4.18
C PHE A 51 -1.12 -9.58 5.48
N THR A 52 -2.07 -10.47 5.80
CA THR A 52 -2.81 -10.44 7.07
C THR A 52 -1.85 -10.63 8.26
N ARG A 53 -0.93 -11.59 8.15
CA ARG A 53 0.07 -11.83 9.20
C ARG A 53 1.01 -10.64 9.40
N ARG A 54 1.48 -10.04 8.29
CA ARG A 54 2.33 -8.83 8.35
C ARG A 54 1.60 -7.64 8.96
N ALA A 55 0.35 -7.40 8.57
CA ALA A 55 -0.46 -6.33 9.12
C ALA A 55 -0.60 -6.43 10.64
N ARG A 56 -0.93 -7.63 11.16
CA ARG A 56 -1.01 -7.90 12.61
C ARG A 56 0.33 -7.69 13.32
N HIS A 57 1.44 -8.06 12.67
CA HIS A 57 2.77 -7.84 13.23
C HIS A 57 3.10 -6.34 13.33
N TYR A 58 2.88 -5.58 12.27
CA TYR A 58 3.10 -4.12 12.29
C TYR A 58 2.18 -3.40 13.26
N GLU A 59 0.94 -3.85 13.43
CA GLU A 59 0.02 -3.29 14.43
C GLU A 59 0.56 -3.50 15.85
N LYS A 60 1.03 -4.71 16.17
CA LYS A 60 1.65 -5.00 17.48
C LYS A 60 2.91 -4.20 17.71
N LEU A 61 3.78 -4.10 16.70
CA LEU A 61 4.99 -3.27 16.78
C LEU A 61 4.63 -1.82 17.07
N ARG A 62 3.71 -1.24 16.30
CA ARG A 62 3.28 0.15 16.47
C ARG A 62 2.73 0.42 17.86
N LYS A 63 1.91 -0.49 18.42
CA LYS A 63 1.40 -0.38 19.80
C LYS A 63 2.53 -0.31 20.81
N ARG A 64 3.49 -1.22 20.74
CA ARG A 64 4.68 -1.23 21.62
C ARG A 64 5.50 0.05 21.49
N THR A 65 5.76 0.52 20.27
CA THR A 65 6.53 1.76 20.07
C THR A 65 5.81 2.97 20.67
N MET A 66 4.49 3.01 20.58
CA MET A 66 3.68 4.07 21.19
C MET A 66 3.67 3.98 22.72
N GLU A 67 3.56 2.78 23.29
CA GLU A 67 3.64 2.55 24.74
C GLU A 67 5.00 2.95 25.31
N HIS A 68 6.09 2.73 24.58
CA HIS A 68 7.44 3.15 25.00
C HIS A 68 7.73 4.64 24.83
N ALA A 69 6.96 5.33 23.98
CA ALA A 69 7.12 6.77 23.72
C ALA A 69 6.21 7.65 24.60
N ALA A 70 5.31 7.03 25.38
CA ALA A 70 4.43 7.65 26.36
C ALA A 70 5.02 7.51 27.77
#